data_AF-A0A7X5XAW9-F1
#
_entry.id   AF-A0A7X5XAW9-F1
#
_cell.length_a   1.000
_cell.length_b   1.000
_cell.length_c   1.000
_cell.angle_alpha   90.00
_cell.angle_beta   90.00
_cell.angle_gamma   90.00
#
_symmetry.space_group_name_H-M   'P 1'
#
loop_
_entity.id
_entity.type
_entity.pdbx_description
1 polymer ?
#
loop_
_entity_poly.entity_id
_entity_poly.type
_entity_poly.pdbx_seq_one_letter_code
_entity_poly.pdbx_strand_id
1 'polypeptide(L)'
;MAEQTSKQLPAQGAELSAGTPFRPRLGDLASDLAENGRIGVVVRVPGASSVTYHLRPPGGGREWSAPSSGDTLRPVPVPVTHVSPLKRDVIYDHRAQQAALPVMVHHEDGGMSESVLILMPEQVELYRIQLDHIIEKRHQARGGKP
;
A
#
# COMPACT_ATOMS: atom_id res chain seq x y z
N MET A 1 -6.44 13.86 44.81
CA MET A 1 -6.53 12.75 43.84
C MET A 1 -6.39 13.36 42.46
N ALA A 2 -5.24 13.17 41.83
CA ALA A 2 -4.93 13.71 40.51
C ALA A 2 -4.48 12.55 39.63
N GLU A 3 -5.25 12.28 38.58
CA GLU A 3 -4.99 11.24 37.59
C GLU A 3 -3.76 11.60 36.75
N GLN A 4 -2.72 10.77 36.83
CA GLN A 4 -1.64 10.75 35.85
C GLN A 4 -2.14 10.02 34.60
N THR A 5 -2.64 10.76 33.62
CA THR A 5 -2.77 10.25 32.25
C THR A 5 -1.45 10.45 31.54
N SER A 6 -0.65 9.38 31.48
CA SER A 6 0.55 9.29 30.63
C SER A 6 0.18 9.59 29.18
N LYS A 7 0.53 10.79 28.70
CA LYS A 7 0.54 11.11 27.28
C LYS A 7 1.64 10.27 26.62
N GLN A 8 1.26 9.14 26.06
CA GLN A 8 2.13 8.36 25.19
C GLN A 8 2.32 9.17 23.91
N LEU A 9 3.49 9.82 23.80
CA LEU A 9 3.92 10.50 22.57
C LEU A 9 4.02 9.46 21.44
N PRO A 10 3.53 9.73 20.22
CA PRO A 10 3.90 8.95 19.06
C PRO A 10 5.41 9.12 18.85
N ALA A 11 6.10 7.98 18.82
CA ALA A 11 7.54 7.91 18.63
C ALA A 11 7.97 8.57 17.32
N GLN A 12 9.03 9.38 17.44
CA GLN A 12 10.19 9.50 16.57
C GLN A 12 10.01 9.23 15.07
N GLY A 13 10.39 10.23 14.27
CA GLY A 13 10.75 10.18 12.85
C GLY A 13 10.27 8.97 12.06
N ALA A 14 9.27 9.17 11.20
CA ALA A 14 9.02 8.26 10.10
C ALA A 14 10.17 8.38 9.07
N GLU A 15 11.36 7.92 9.45
CA GLU A 15 12.13 7.12 8.50
C GLU A 15 11.15 6.07 7.98
N LEU A 16 11.05 5.93 6.67
CA LEU A 16 10.30 4.85 6.04
C LEU A 16 10.83 3.56 6.67
N SER A 17 10.13 3.04 7.69
CA SER A 17 10.51 1.78 8.31
C SER A 17 10.70 0.82 7.16
N ALA A 18 11.92 0.31 6.99
CA ALA A 18 12.17 -0.78 6.08
C ALA A 18 11.13 -1.83 6.46
N GLY A 19 10.12 -2.01 5.60
CA GLY A 19 8.97 -2.81 5.91
C GLY A 19 9.43 -4.17 6.41
N THR A 20 8.68 -4.79 7.31
CA THR A 20 9.00 -6.14 7.81
C THR A 20 9.46 -7.01 6.64
N PRO A 21 10.63 -7.69 6.75
CA PRO A 21 11.18 -8.46 5.65
C PRO A 21 10.12 -9.37 5.06
N PHE A 22 9.98 -9.37 3.74
CA PHE A 22 9.03 -10.25 3.07
C PHE A 22 9.41 -11.71 3.39
N ARG A 23 8.47 -12.43 4.00
CA ARG A 23 8.59 -13.84 4.35
C ARG A 23 7.57 -14.62 3.50
N PRO A 24 7.93 -15.02 2.27
CA PRO A 24 7.02 -15.74 1.40
C PRO A 24 6.52 -17.03 2.05
N ARG A 25 5.24 -17.34 1.82
CA ARG A 25 4.56 -18.56 2.23
C ARG A 25 4.38 -19.50 1.04
N LEU A 26 4.05 -20.75 1.32
CA LEU A 26 3.71 -21.71 0.27
C LEU A 26 2.52 -21.18 -0.56
N GLY A 27 2.68 -21.12 -1.87
CA GLY A 27 1.69 -20.59 -2.81
C GLY A 27 1.85 -19.11 -3.16
N ASP A 28 2.65 -18.35 -2.41
CA ASP A 28 2.87 -16.93 -2.72
C ASP A 28 3.61 -16.77 -4.06
N LEU A 29 3.29 -15.69 -4.79
CA LEU A 29 4.11 -15.22 -5.89
C LEU A 29 5.25 -14.35 -5.36
N ALA A 30 6.47 -14.64 -5.79
CA ALA A 30 7.64 -13.87 -5.46
C ALA A 30 8.46 -13.54 -6.72
N SER A 31 8.99 -12.33 -6.78
CA SER A 31 10.04 -11.95 -7.73
C SER A 31 11.39 -12.20 -7.06
N ASP A 32 12.26 -12.95 -7.74
CA ASP A 32 13.59 -13.29 -7.24
C ASP A 32 14.65 -12.39 -7.89
N LEU A 33 15.20 -11.47 -7.10
CA LEU A 33 16.21 -10.51 -7.55
C LEU A 33 17.54 -11.19 -7.92
N ALA A 34 17.84 -12.36 -7.36
CA ALA A 34 19.03 -13.14 -7.76
C ALA A 34 18.88 -13.76 -9.15
N GLU A 35 17.64 -13.89 -9.63
CA GLU A 35 17.27 -14.44 -10.94
C GLU A 35 16.71 -13.34 -11.86
N ASN A 36 17.32 -12.14 -11.83
CA ASN A 36 16.92 -10.99 -12.66
C ASN A 36 15.44 -10.58 -12.52
N GLY A 37 14.87 -10.75 -11.33
CA GLY A 37 13.48 -10.42 -11.04
C GLY A 37 12.48 -11.48 -11.53
N ARG A 38 12.94 -12.66 -11.93
CA ARG A 38 12.09 -13.77 -12.38
C ARG A 38 11.01 -14.08 -11.35
N ILE A 39 9.78 -14.22 -11.83
CA ILE A 39 8.60 -14.48 -10.98
C ILE A 39 8.36 -15.97 -10.86
N GLY A 40 8.15 -16.44 -9.63
CA GLY A 40 7.78 -17.82 -9.33
C GLY A 40 6.77 -17.94 -8.21
N VAL A 41 6.00 -19.03 -8.24
CA VAL A 41 5.17 -19.49 -7.12
C VAL A 41 6.07 -20.25 -6.16
N VAL A 42 5.99 -19.92 -4.87
CA VAL A 42 6.72 -20.63 -3.81
C VAL A 42 6.10 -22.00 -3.61
N VAL A 43 6.83 -23.05 -3.96
CA VAL A 43 6.39 -24.45 -3.85
C VAL A 43 7.03 -25.20 -2.68
N ARG A 44 8.03 -24.58 -2.02
CA ARG A 44 8.59 -25.05 -0.75
C ARG A 44 9.18 -23.88 0.01
N VAL A 45 8.98 -23.88 1.33
CA VAL A 45 9.55 -22.90 2.26
C VAL A 45 10.65 -23.54 3.12
N PRO A 46 11.66 -22.79 3.58
CA PRO A 46 12.64 -23.28 4.52
C PRO A 46 11.98 -23.76 5.82
N GLY A 47 12.44 -24.88 6.35
CA GLY A 47 11.91 -25.53 7.54
C GLY A 47 12.65 -26.85 7.82
N ALA A 48 12.03 -27.75 8.59
CA ALA A 48 12.66 -29.01 8.97
C ALA A 48 13.08 -29.89 7.78
N SER A 49 12.41 -29.77 6.63
CA SER A 49 12.62 -30.59 5.44
C SER A 49 13.36 -29.87 4.29
N SER A 50 13.67 -28.58 4.43
CA SER A 50 14.32 -27.81 3.38
C SER A 50 15.05 -26.61 3.95
N VAL A 51 16.26 -26.36 3.45
CA VAL A 51 17.10 -25.25 3.90
C VAL A 51 17.02 -24.02 2.98
N THR A 52 16.15 -24.06 1.97
CA THR A 52 15.99 -23.02 0.94
C THR A 52 14.53 -22.87 0.52
N TYR A 53 14.18 -21.71 -0.03
CA TYR A 53 12.93 -21.58 -0.77
C TYR A 53 13.06 -22.33 -2.10
N HIS A 54 11.98 -22.95 -2.55
CA HIS A 54 11.87 -23.44 -3.92
C HIS A 54 10.73 -22.73 -4.63
N LEU A 55 11.01 -22.28 -5.85
CA LEU A 55 10.07 -21.56 -6.69
C LEU A 55 9.87 -22.29 -8.02
N ARG A 56 8.69 -22.11 -8.62
CA ARG A 56 8.34 -22.65 -9.93
C ARG A 56 7.65 -21.57 -10.76
N PRO A 57 7.86 -21.48 -12.09
CA PRO A 57 7.17 -20.47 -12.89
C PRO A 57 5.64 -20.66 -12.80
N PRO A 58 4.85 -19.58 -12.83
CA PRO A 58 3.42 -19.68 -13.05
C PRO A 58 3.14 -20.43 -14.36
N GLY A 59 2.29 -21.45 -14.32
CA GLY A 59 2.04 -22.34 -15.47
C GLY A 59 2.97 -23.57 -15.55
N GLY A 60 3.92 -23.72 -14.63
CA GLY A 60 4.81 -24.88 -14.53
C GLY A 60 6.18 -24.66 -15.19
N GLY A 61 7.01 -25.72 -15.17
CA GLY A 61 8.39 -25.68 -15.67
C GLY A 61 9.43 -25.98 -14.60
N ARG A 62 10.70 -25.74 -14.94
CA ARG A 62 11.83 -26.08 -14.07
C ARG A 62 11.83 -25.23 -12.81
N GLU A 63 11.86 -25.90 -11.66
CA GLU A 63 12.04 -25.26 -10.37
C GLU A 63 13.42 -24.64 -10.22
N TRP A 64 13.52 -23.63 -9.36
CA TRP A 64 14.79 -23.10 -8.87
C TRP A 64 14.71 -22.86 -7.37
N SER A 65 15.86 -22.57 -6.75
CA SER A 65 15.96 -22.35 -5.32
C SER A 65 16.43 -20.93 -5.03
N ALA A 66 15.92 -20.36 -3.94
CA ALA A 66 16.36 -19.07 -3.41
C ALA A 66 16.86 -19.24 -1.95
N PRO A 67 17.78 -18.39 -1.47
CA PRO A 67 18.35 -18.48 -0.12
C PRO A 67 17.27 -18.47 0.96
N SER A 68 17.44 -19.24 2.04
CA SER A 68 16.49 -19.28 3.17
C SER A 68 16.33 -17.98 3.93
N SER A 69 17.28 -17.05 3.81
CA SER A 69 17.09 -15.70 4.34
C SER A 69 15.93 -14.96 3.68
N GLY A 70 15.53 -15.35 2.45
CA GLY A 70 14.46 -14.69 1.69
C GLY A 70 14.81 -13.28 1.20
N ASP A 71 16.04 -12.81 1.42
CA ASP A 71 16.43 -11.42 1.16
C ASP A 71 16.49 -11.06 -0.33
N THR A 72 16.53 -12.06 -1.21
CA THR A 72 16.44 -11.87 -2.67
C THR A 72 15.00 -11.87 -3.17
N LEU A 73 14.05 -12.32 -2.34
CA LEU A 73 12.64 -12.43 -2.73
C LEU A 73 11.91 -11.14 -2.41
N ARG A 74 11.07 -10.70 -3.34
CA ARG A 74 10.17 -9.56 -3.18
C ARG A 74 8.74 -10.02 -3.48
N PRO A 75 7.73 -9.44 -2.80
CA PRO A 75 6.35 -9.68 -3.18
C PRO A 75 6.15 -9.20 -4.63
N VAL A 76 5.41 -9.95 -5.43
CA VAL A 76 4.99 -9.46 -6.74
C VAL A 76 3.94 -8.38 -6.52
N PRO A 77 4.17 -7.13 -6.99
CA PRO A 77 3.20 -6.06 -6.80
C PRO A 77 1.94 -6.36 -7.60
N VAL A 78 0.78 -6.29 -6.95
CA VAL A 78 -0.50 -6.36 -7.65
C VAL A 78 -0.84 -4.96 -8.18
N PRO A 79 -1.13 -4.81 -9.49
CA PRO A 79 -1.47 -3.52 -10.06
C PRO A 79 -2.62 -2.84 -9.33
N VAL A 80 -2.49 -1.53 -9.13
CA VAL A 80 -3.57 -0.68 -8.61
C VAL A 80 -4.53 -0.35 -9.75
N THR A 81 -5.83 -0.58 -9.53
CA THR A 81 -6.87 -0.26 -10.50
C THR A 81 -7.40 1.16 -10.29
N HIS A 82 -7.71 1.53 -9.05
CA HIS A 82 -8.18 2.85 -8.69
C HIS A 82 -8.04 3.12 -7.18
N VAL A 83 -8.23 4.38 -6.80
CA VAL A 83 -8.18 4.86 -5.42
C VAL A 83 -9.47 5.59 -5.10
N SER A 84 -10.05 5.31 -3.92
CA SER A 84 -11.27 5.96 -3.45
C SER A 84 -11.04 6.63 -2.09
N PRO A 85 -11.50 7.88 -1.86
CA PRO A 85 -11.46 8.50 -0.54
C PRO A 85 -12.22 7.68 0.51
N LEU A 86 -11.64 7.55 1.71
CA LEU A 86 -12.37 7.04 2.87
C LEU A 86 -13.29 8.12 3.44
N LYS A 87 -14.39 7.73 4.07
CA LYS A 87 -15.28 8.64 4.81
C LYS A 87 -14.65 9.06 6.15
N ARG A 88 -13.49 9.70 6.07
CA ARG A 88 -12.70 10.24 7.19
C ARG A 88 -12.23 11.64 6.81
N ASP A 89 -11.98 12.47 7.82
CA ASP A 89 -11.55 13.85 7.60
C ASP A 89 -10.13 13.92 7.02
N VAL A 90 -9.89 14.95 6.21
CA VAL A 90 -8.54 15.31 5.75
C VAL A 90 -7.77 15.89 6.91
N ILE A 91 -6.53 15.42 7.09
CA ILE A 91 -5.63 15.89 8.15
C ILE A 91 -4.64 16.88 7.53
N TYR A 92 -4.47 18.05 8.13
CA TYR A 92 -3.40 18.96 7.74
C TYR A 92 -2.13 18.64 8.56
N ASP A 93 -1.07 18.24 7.87
CA ASP A 93 0.25 18.08 8.46
C ASP A 93 1.03 19.40 8.35
N HIS A 94 1.03 20.14 9.45
CA HIS A 94 1.74 21.41 9.54
C HIS A 94 3.27 21.26 9.40
N ARG A 95 3.85 20.11 9.76
CA ARG A 95 5.31 19.93 9.68
C ARG A 95 5.77 19.79 8.24
N ALA A 96 5.00 19.06 7.44
CA ALA A 96 5.28 18.86 6.01
C ALA A 96 4.54 19.85 5.10
N GLN A 97 3.73 20.75 5.66
CA GLN A 97 2.93 21.74 4.92
C GLN A 97 2.04 21.09 3.85
N GLN A 98 1.41 19.96 4.17
CA GLN A 98 0.62 19.17 3.23
C GLN A 98 -0.68 18.65 3.86
N ALA A 99 -1.66 18.34 3.03
CA ALA A 99 -2.88 17.65 3.46
C ALA A 99 -2.76 16.14 3.22
N ALA A 100 -3.27 15.35 4.16
CA ALA A 100 -3.31 13.91 4.14
C ALA A 100 -4.76 13.46 4.11
N LEU A 101 -5.21 12.95 2.95
CA LEU A 101 -6.55 12.38 2.77
C LEU A 101 -6.46 10.86 2.92
N PRO A 102 -7.14 10.23 3.90
CA PRO A 102 -7.23 8.79 3.97
C PRO A 102 -7.94 8.21 2.75
N VAL A 103 -7.36 7.17 2.14
CA VAL A 103 -7.87 6.52 0.93
C VAL A 103 -7.86 5.00 1.04
N MET A 104 -8.68 4.35 0.22
CA MET A 104 -8.63 2.93 -0.06
C MET A 104 -8.03 2.71 -1.46
N VAL A 105 -6.99 1.89 -1.54
CA VAL A 105 -6.37 1.48 -2.81
C VAL A 105 -6.95 0.14 -3.22
N HIS A 106 -7.46 0.05 -4.44
CA HIS A 106 -8.07 -1.15 -4.99
C HIS A 106 -7.10 -1.82 -5.98
N HIS A 107 -6.87 -3.11 -5.79
CA HIS A 107 -5.93 -3.89 -6.59
C HIS A 107 -6.68 -4.78 -7.60
N GLU A 108 -5.99 -5.19 -8.66
CA GLU A 108 -6.56 -6.00 -9.75
C GLU A 108 -7.05 -7.38 -9.29
N ASP A 109 -6.46 -7.92 -8.22
CA ASP A 109 -6.87 -9.18 -7.60
C ASP A 109 -8.13 -9.05 -6.70
N GLY A 110 -8.72 -7.85 -6.62
CA GLY A 110 -9.83 -7.52 -5.73
C GLY A 110 -9.41 -7.21 -4.30
N GLY A 111 -8.11 -7.27 -4.00
CA GLY A 111 -7.54 -6.83 -2.73
C GLY A 111 -7.72 -5.33 -2.51
N MET A 112 -7.80 -4.94 -1.25
CA MET A 112 -7.94 -3.54 -0.84
C MET A 112 -6.97 -3.22 0.30
N SER A 113 -6.34 -2.04 0.25
CA SER A 113 -5.44 -1.56 1.31
C SER A 113 -5.72 -0.11 1.70
N GLU A 114 -5.75 0.18 3.01
CA GLU A 114 -5.82 1.56 3.51
C GLU A 114 -4.48 2.28 3.25
N SER A 115 -4.54 3.51 2.77
CA SER A 115 -3.39 4.36 2.53
C SER A 115 -3.75 5.85 2.70
N VAL A 116 -2.83 6.74 2.37
CA VAL A 116 -3.01 8.19 2.44
C VAL A 116 -2.63 8.82 1.09
N LEU A 117 -3.53 9.63 0.54
CA LEU A 117 -3.21 10.54 -0.56
C LEU A 117 -2.68 11.84 0.03
N ILE A 118 -1.46 12.20 -0.35
CA ILE A 118 -0.80 13.45 0.04
C ILE A 118 -1.12 14.52 -1.00
N LEU A 119 -1.60 15.67 -0.54
CA LEU A 119 -1.94 16.82 -1.36
C LEU A 119 -1.11 18.03 -0.92
N MET A 120 -0.37 18.61 -1.86
CA MET A 120 0.36 19.86 -1.66
C MET A 120 -0.62 21.05 -1.57
N PRO A 121 -0.22 22.17 -0.96
CA PRO A 121 -1.09 23.34 -0.80
C PRO A 121 -1.75 23.79 -2.11
N GLU A 122 -0.99 23.88 -3.21
CA GLU A 122 -1.57 24.27 -4.51
C GLU A 122 -2.61 23.27 -5.03
N GLN A 123 -2.46 21.98 -4.71
CA GLN A 123 -3.41 20.95 -5.11
C GLN A 123 -4.69 21.03 -4.27
N VAL A 124 -4.58 21.39 -2.99
CA VAL A 124 -5.75 21.61 -2.12
C VAL A 124 -6.59 22.79 -2.63
N GLU A 125 -5.94 23.90 -2.97
CA GLU A 125 -6.63 25.08 -3.51
C GLU A 125 -7.28 24.80 -4.87
N LEU A 126 -6.56 24.11 -5.76
CA LEU A 126 -7.10 23.70 -7.06
C LEU A 126 -8.31 22.78 -6.92
N TYR A 127 -8.23 21.77 -6.05
CA TYR A 127 -9.32 20.82 -5.87
C TYR A 127 -10.54 21.42 -5.20
N ARG A 128 -10.39 22.40 -4.30
CA ARG A 128 -11.53 23.16 -3.79
C ARG A 128 -12.37 23.72 -4.95
N ILE A 129 -11.73 24.43 -5.88
CA ILE A 129 -12.42 25.06 -7.02
C ILE A 129 -13.06 24.00 -7.92
N GLN A 130 -12.33 22.93 -8.25
CA GLN A 130 -12.83 21.88 -9.14
C GLN A 130 -14.01 21.11 -8.53
N LEU A 131 -13.94 20.80 -7.23
CA LEU A 131 -14.99 20.07 -6.53
C LEU A 131 -16.24 20.93 -6.36
N ASP A 132 -16.11 22.22 -6.02
CA ASP A 132 -17.23 23.17 -5.97
C ASP A 132 -17.97 23.21 -7.32
N HIS A 133 -17.24 23.30 -8.43
CA HIS A 133 -17.81 23.30 -9.78
C HIS A 133 -18.54 21.98 -10.09
N ILE A 134 -17.97 20.82 -9.73
CA ILE A 134 -18.63 19.52 -9.96
C ILE A 134 -19.90 19.37 -9.10
N ILE A 135 -19.89 19.91 -7.89
CA ILE A 135 -21.07 19.97 -7.00
C ILE A 135 -22.16 20.83 -7.64
N GLU A 136 -21.82 22.02 -8.12
CA GLU A 136 -22.78 22.91 -8.81
C GLU A 136 -23.39 22.23 -10.04
N LYS A 137 -22.55 21.61 -10.90
CA LYS A 137 -23.02 20.81 -12.05
C LYS A 137 -23.99 19.70 -11.64
N ARG A 138 -23.73 19.04 -10.51
CA ARG A 138 -24.63 18.02 -9.95
C ARG A 138 -25.96 18.61 -9.48
N HIS A 139 -25.97 19.82 -8.91
CA HIS A 139 -27.21 20.50 -8.53
C HIS A 139 -28.04 20.89 -9.75
N GLN A 140 -27.41 21.44 -10.79
CA GLN A 140 -28.07 21.80 -12.05
C GLN A 140 -28.68 20.55 -12.73
N ALA A 141 -27.94 19.44 -12.81
CA ALA A 141 -28.43 18.18 -13.36
C ALA A 141 -29.61 17.58 -12.58
N ARG A 142 -29.75 17.91 -11.30
CA ARG A 142 -30.87 17.48 -10.44
C ARG A 142 -32.08 18.43 -10.48
N GLY A 143 -32.05 19.46 -11.32
CA GLY A 143 -33.16 20.40 -11.50
C GLY A 143 -33.20 21.56 -10.49
N GLY A 144 -32.12 21.80 -9.75
CA GLY A 144 -32.04 22.93 -8.82
C GLY A 144 -31.70 24.24 -9.54
N LYS A 145 -32.56 25.26 -9.40
CA LYS A 145 -32.14 26.67 -9.52
C LYS A 145 -31.16 26.99 -8.37
N PRO A 146 -30.17 27.89 -8.61
CA PRO A 146 -29.07 28.18 -7.69
C PRO A 146 -29.53 28.64 -6.31
#